data_AF-A0A960YE14-F1
#
_entry.id   AF-A0A960YE14-F1
#
_cell.length_a   1.000
_cell.length_b   1.000
_cell.length_c   1.000
_cell.angle_alpha   90.00
_cell.angle_beta   90.00
_cell.angle_gamma   90.00
#
_symmetry.space_group_name_H-M   'P 1'
#
loop_
_entity.id
_entity.type
_entity.pdbx_description
1 polymer ?
#
loop_
_entity_poly.entity_id
_entity_poly.type
_entity_poly.pdbx_seq_one_letter_code
_entity_poly.pdbx_strand_id
1 'polypeptide(L)'
;MRLTLRLILTFLILNFPLIAKEESDVYQLFSIQTGRDFNYKLIEEIDSLPPPYPQQSSFQIGSLPVKKGEYFLFHFLRTHYGPVSYSKTPVLIHELLVLKTNKKKEILDAFHYTLDWQDSPSIRLYRMTIKGKKIKAGLHLKELKMKNSKKQVLDVNAVIDNVLKHKKRF
;
A
#
# COMPACT_ATOMS: atom_id res chain seq x y z
N MET A 1 59.73 -1.95 -44.15
CA MET A 1 59.84 -1.34 -42.81
C MET A 1 58.66 -0.39 -42.63
N ARG A 2 57.99 -0.47 -41.47
CA ARG A 2 56.79 0.27 -40.98
C ARG A 2 55.41 -0.31 -41.31
N LEU A 3 55.01 -1.25 -40.44
CA LEU A 3 53.63 -1.49 -39.99
C LEU A 3 52.97 -0.18 -39.57
N THR A 4 51.75 0.08 -40.03
CA THR A 4 50.78 0.89 -39.27
C THR A 4 49.52 0.08 -39.06
N LEU A 5 49.48 -0.53 -37.88
CA LEU A 5 48.33 -1.10 -37.21
C LEU A 5 47.25 -0.02 -37.04
N ARG A 6 46.07 -0.19 -37.65
CA ARG A 6 44.88 0.57 -37.27
C ARG A 6 43.79 -0.41 -36.84
N LEU A 7 43.65 -0.52 -35.52
CA LEU A 7 42.48 -1.03 -34.83
C LEU A 7 41.23 -0.36 -35.42
N ILE A 8 40.37 -1.12 -36.08
CA ILE A 8 38.98 -0.71 -36.28
C ILE A 8 38.21 -1.32 -35.12
N LEU A 9 38.01 -0.48 -34.11
CA LEU A 9 37.24 -0.77 -32.91
C LEU A 9 35.76 -0.94 -33.32
N THR A 10 35.26 -2.16 -33.13
CA THR A 10 33.89 -2.57 -33.35
C THR A 10 32.93 -1.74 -32.47
N PHE A 11 32.20 -0.81 -33.07
CA PHE A 11 31.05 -0.17 -32.44
C PHE A 11 29.84 -1.11 -32.54
N LEU A 12 29.80 -2.14 -31.69
CA LEU A 12 28.58 -2.90 -31.44
C LEU A 12 27.74 -2.06 -30.47
N ILE A 13 26.94 -1.14 -31.02
CA ILE A 13 25.92 -0.42 -30.25
C ILE A 13 24.90 -1.46 -29.83
N LEU A 14 25.08 -1.96 -28.61
CA LEU A 14 24.12 -2.77 -27.89
C LEU A 14 22.84 -1.93 -27.73
N ASN A 15 21.90 -2.09 -28.67
CA ASN A 15 20.50 -1.75 -28.50
C ASN A 15 19.87 -2.71 -27.48
N PHE A 16 20.35 -2.68 -26.23
CA PHE A 16 19.52 -3.15 -25.14
C PHE A 16 18.50 -2.03 -24.89
N PRO A 17 17.20 -2.27 -25.10
CA PRO A 17 16.22 -1.39 -24.50
C PRO A 17 16.51 -1.44 -23.00
N LEU A 18 16.90 -0.30 -22.45
CA LEU A 18 16.95 -0.08 -21.00
C LEU A 18 15.50 -0.17 -20.53
N ILE A 19 15.01 -1.39 -20.33
CA ILE A 19 13.77 -1.63 -19.59
C ILE A 19 14.17 -1.31 -18.15
N ALA A 20 14.01 -0.04 -17.79
CA ALA A 20 13.92 0.37 -16.40
C ALA A 20 12.77 -0.45 -15.83
N LYS A 21 13.09 -1.58 -15.19
CA LYS A 21 12.14 -2.35 -14.41
C LYS A 21 11.76 -1.42 -13.27
N GLU A 22 10.61 -0.76 -13.42
CA GLU A 22 9.99 0.00 -12.34
C GLU A 22 9.83 -0.99 -11.18
N GLU A 23 10.69 -0.86 -10.16
CA GLU A 23 10.62 -1.72 -8.99
C GLU A 23 9.31 -1.40 -8.28
N SER A 24 8.31 -2.27 -8.45
CA SER A 24 7.04 -2.14 -7.74
C SER A 24 7.33 -2.19 -6.25
N ASP A 25 6.92 -1.14 -5.54
CA ASP A 25 7.16 -1.04 -4.11
C ASP A 25 6.34 -2.12 -3.34
N VAL A 26 6.78 -2.55 -2.17
CA VAL A 26 6.25 -3.78 -1.54
C VAL A 26 5.53 -3.48 -0.22
N TYR A 27 4.26 -3.89 -0.13
CA TYR A 27 3.47 -3.95 1.09
C TYR A 27 3.73 -5.25 1.85
N GLN A 28 4.34 -5.15 3.02
CA GLN A 28 4.69 -6.31 3.84
C GLN A 28 3.55 -6.67 4.80
N LEU A 29 3.20 -7.95 4.86
CA LEU A 29 2.23 -8.44 5.84
C LEU A 29 2.84 -8.35 7.25
N PHE A 30 2.20 -7.62 8.16
CA PHE A 30 2.68 -7.52 9.54
C PHE A 30 1.70 -8.08 10.58
N SER A 31 0.40 -8.23 10.23
CA SER A 31 -0.59 -8.80 11.14
C SER A 31 -1.76 -9.47 10.42
N ILE A 32 -2.28 -10.55 11.01
CA ILE A 32 -3.56 -11.15 10.64
C ILE A 32 -4.43 -11.19 11.88
N GLN A 33 -5.63 -10.61 11.79
CA GLN A 33 -6.64 -10.73 12.84
C GLN A 33 -7.75 -11.68 12.38
N THR A 34 -8.14 -12.61 13.23
CA THR A 34 -9.23 -13.56 12.98
C THR A 34 -10.47 -13.19 13.80
N GLY A 35 -11.66 -13.52 13.31
CA GLY A 35 -12.90 -13.23 14.03
C GLY A 35 -13.18 -11.73 14.18
N ARG A 36 -12.75 -10.93 13.20
CA ARG A 36 -12.90 -9.47 13.19
C ARG A 36 -13.68 -9.01 11.97
N ASP A 37 -14.26 -7.82 12.08
CA ASP A 37 -14.84 -7.07 10.96
C ASP A 37 -14.52 -5.58 11.11
N PHE A 38 -14.62 -4.83 10.03
CA PHE A 38 -14.58 -3.39 10.06
C PHE A 38 -15.75 -2.81 10.83
N ASN A 39 -15.48 -1.77 11.61
CA ASN A 39 -16.52 -0.94 12.18
C ASN A 39 -16.86 0.20 11.20
N TYR A 40 -17.65 -0.11 10.16
CA TYR A 40 -17.99 0.84 9.09
C TYR A 40 -18.54 2.17 9.60
N LYS A 41 -19.34 2.16 10.68
CA LYS A 41 -19.84 3.38 11.31
C LYS A 41 -18.70 4.32 11.72
N LEU A 42 -17.71 3.80 12.45
CA LEU A 42 -16.55 4.58 12.86
C LEU A 42 -15.65 4.96 11.67
N ILE A 43 -15.58 4.13 10.63
CA ILE A 43 -14.83 4.46 9.40
C ILE A 43 -15.48 5.63 8.64
N GLU A 44 -16.81 5.62 8.52
CA GLU A 44 -17.57 6.70 7.88
C GLU A 44 -17.47 7.99 8.68
N GLU A 45 -17.46 7.91 10.02
CA GLU A 45 -17.17 9.06 10.87
C GLU A 45 -15.78 9.64 10.57
N ILE A 46 -14.74 8.82 10.42
CA ILE A 46 -13.40 9.30 10.05
C ILE A 46 -13.42 9.97 8.67
N ASP A 47 -14.03 9.38 7.66
CA ASP A 47 -14.09 9.96 6.31
C ASP A 47 -14.88 11.28 6.27
N SER A 48 -15.75 11.53 7.27
CA SER A 48 -16.50 12.77 7.42
C SER A 48 -15.73 13.91 8.11
N LEU A 49 -14.64 13.60 8.82
CA LEU A 49 -13.88 14.59 9.57
C LEU A 49 -13.00 15.46 8.64
N PRO A 50 -13.06 16.79 8.75
CA PRO A 50 -12.11 17.65 8.05
C PRO A 50 -10.72 17.47 8.67
N PRO A 51 -9.64 17.37 7.85
CA PRO A 51 -8.28 17.51 8.37
C PRO A 51 -8.12 18.92 8.97
N PRO A 52 -7.43 19.10 10.12
CA PRO A 52 -6.68 18.12 10.92
C PRO A 52 -7.60 17.16 11.72
N TYR A 53 -7.29 15.86 11.76
CA TYR A 53 -8.11 14.91 12.55
C TYR A 53 -7.95 15.18 14.06
N PRO A 54 -9.04 15.20 14.85
CA PRO A 54 -8.99 15.53 16.25
C PRO A 54 -8.19 14.50 17.06
N GLN A 55 -7.13 14.94 17.76
CA GLN A 55 -6.33 14.12 18.68
C GLN A 55 -7.15 13.51 19.84
N GLN A 56 -8.35 14.04 20.10
CA GLN A 56 -9.20 13.69 21.26
C GLN A 56 -10.25 12.61 21.00
N SER A 57 -10.37 12.10 19.78
CA SER A 57 -11.28 10.99 19.53
C SER A 57 -10.63 9.68 19.98
N SER A 58 -11.41 8.67 20.36
CA SER A 58 -10.96 7.29 20.66
C SER A 58 -10.25 6.57 19.50
N PHE A 59 -9.92 7.32 18.45
CA PHE A 59 -9.22 6.92 17.27
C PHE A 59 -7.70 6.95 17.54
N GLN A 60 -7.12 5.77 17.78
CA GLN A 60 -5.67 5.64 17.82
C GLN A 60 -5.15 5.55 16.37
N ILE A 61 -4.45 6.60 15.95
CA ILE A 61 -3.70 6.67 14.70
C ILE A 61 -2.83 5.41 14.61
N GLY A 62 -3.04 4.59 13.58
CA GLY A 62 -2.31 3.33 13.40
C GLY A 62 -3.19 2.08 13.30
N SER A 63 -4.47 2.14 13.67
CA SER A 63 -5.39 1.01 13.48
C SER A 63 -6.75 1.46 12.96
N LEU A 64 -7.20 0.87 11.84
CA LEU A 64 -8.59 1.01 11.41
C LEU A 64 -9.51 0.47 12.51
N PRO A 65 -10.66 1.11 12.79
CA PRO A 65 -11.56 0.64 13.82
C PRO A 65 -12.17 -0.71 13.42
N VAL A 66 -11.98 -1.71 14.29
CA VAL A 66 -12.46 -3.09 14.10
C VAL A 66 -13.43 -3.48 15.22
N LYS A 67 -14.33 -4.41 14.91
CA LYS A 67 -15.28 -5.03 15.85
C LYS A 67 -15.19 -6.57 15.76
N LYS A 68 -15.87 -7.28 16.66
CA LYS A 68 -16.05 -8.74 16.54
C LYS A 68 -16.79 -9.07 15.25
N GLY A 69 -16.41 -10.17 14.59
CA GLY A 69 -17.02 -10.63 13.35
C GLY A 69 -16.53 -12.02 12.96
N GLU A 70 -16.67 -12.39 11.69
CA GLU A 70 -16.34 -13.73 11.20
C GLU A 70 -15.24 -13.74 10.12
N TYR A 71 -14.62 -12.57 9.88
CA TYR A 71 -13.68 -12.38 8.78
C TYR A 71 -12.23 -12.38 9.27
N PHE A 72 -11.34 -12.44 8.29
CA PHE A 72 -9.90 -12.30 8.48
C PHE A 72 -9.49 -10.92 7.97
N LEU A 73 -8.80 -10.16 8.81
CA LEU A 73 -8.24 -8.87 8.45
C LEU A 73 -6.72 -9.00 8.30
N PHE A 74 -6.24 -8.90 7.07
CA PHE A 74 -4.81 -8.90 6.75
C PHE A 74 -4.33 -7.45 6.72
N HIS A 75 -3.35 -7.14 7.56
CA HIS A 75 -2.76 -5.82 7.67
C HIS A 75 -1.38 -5.81 7.03
N PHE A 76 -1.21 -4.93 6.06
CA PHE A 76 0.03 -4.71 5.35
C PHE A 76 0.55 -3.30 5.61
N LEU A 77 1.87 -3.19 5.71
CA LEU A 77 2.57 -1.93 5.92
C LEU A 77 3.57 -1.74 4.78
N ARG A 78 3.57 -0.55 4.20
CA ARG A 78 4.66 -0.05 3.35
C ARG A 78 5.27 1.16 4.03
N THR A 79 6.59 1.17 4.14
CA THR A 79 7.34 2.29 4.72
C THR A 79 8.33 2.77 3.67
N HIS A 80 8.28 4.07 3.35
CA HIS A 80 9.17 4.67 2.36
C HIS A 80 9.49 6.11 2.73
N TYR A 81 10.60 6.64 2.20
CA TYR A 81 10.90 8.06 2.30
C TYR A 81 10.26 8.82 1.14
N GLY A 82 9.55 9.89 1.44
CA GLY A 82 8.90 10.72 0.43
C GLY A 82 8.75 12.16 0.86
N PRO A 83 8.55 13.09 -0.09
CA PRO A 83 8.20 14.45 0.24
C PRO A 83 6.79 14.49 0.86
N VAL A 84 6.61 15.31 1.89
CA VAL A 84 5.28 15.68 2.38
C VAL A 84 4.84 16.99 1.72
N SER A 85 3.53 17.22 1.65
CA SER A 85 2.93 18.34 0.91
C SER A 85 3.49 19.73 1.26
N TYR A 86 4.12 19.89 2.43
CA TYR A 86 4.60 21.17 2.97
C TYR A 86 6.11 21.24 3.21
N SER A 87 6.87 20.16 2.95
CA SER A 87 8.33 20.16 3.16
C SER A 87 9.06 19.43 2.04
N LYS A 88 10.16 20.02 1.58
CA LYS A 88 11.10 19.36 0.65
C LYS A 88 11.99 18.33 1.36
N THR A 89 11.98 18.29 2.69
CA THR A 89 12.71 17.30 3.46
C THR A 89 11.96 15.97 3.37
N PRO A 90 12.59 14.90 2.85
CA PRO A 90 11.98 13.58 2.85
C PRO A 90 11.75 13.14 4.29
N VAL A 91 10.53 12.69 4.58
CA VAL A 91 10.18 12.09 5.87
C VAL A 91 9.79 10.64 5.67
N LEU A 92 9.79 9.88 6.77
CA LEU A 92 9.33 8.51 6.77
C LEU A 92 7.81 8.50 6.67
N ILE A 93 7.27 7.92 5.60
CA ILE A 93 5.85 7.77 5.36
C ILE A 93 5.47 6.31 5.60
N HIS A 94 4.42 6.09 6.39
CA HIS A 94 3.82 4.78 6.56
C HIS A 94 2.49 4.72 5.84
N GLU A 95 2.29 3.68 5.04
CA GLU A 95 1.02 3.40 4.39
C GLU A 95 0.51 2.05 4.84
N LEU A 96 -0.74 2.02 5.28
CA LEU A 96 -1.41 0.83 5.74
C LEU A 96 -2.44 0.39 4.72
N LEU A 97 -2.44 -0.91 4.41
CA LEU A 97 -3.46 -1.57 3.61
C LEU A 97 -4.08 -2.68 4.47
N VAL A 98 -5.40 -2.62 4.66
CA VAL A 98 -6.13 -3.64 5.42
C VAL A 98 -7.14 -4.32 4.51
N LEU A 99 -6.97 -5.63 4.31
CA LEU A 99 -7.83 -6.45 3.48
C LEU A 99 -8.77 -7.28 4.36
N LYS A 100 -10.08 -7.13 4.19
CA LYS A 100 -11.10 -8.01 4.77
C LYS A 100 -11.34 -9.18 3.84
N THR A 101 -11.16 -10.39 4.34
CA THR A 101 -11.34 -11.62 3.55
C THR A 101 -12.24 -12.65 4.24
N ASN A 102 -12.85 -13.52 3.43
CA ASN A 102 -13.52 -14.72 3.94
C ASN A 102 -12.54 -15.88 4.17
N LYS A 103 -13.05 -17.03 4.65
CA LYS A 103 -12.27 -18.27 4.85
C LYS A 103 -11.59 -18.80 3.57
N LYS A 104 -12.12 -18.46 2.38
CA LYS A 104 -11.56 -18.82 1.07
C LYS A 104 -10.52 -17.80 0.56
N LYS A 105 -10.16 -16.82 1.39
CA LYS A 105 -9.23 -15.72 1.10
C LYS A 105 -9.67 -14.82 -0.06
N GLU A 106 -10.97 -14.74 -0.31
CA GLU A 106 -11.55 -13.76 -1.22
C GLU A 106 -11.67 -12.43 -0.47
N ILE A 107 -11.18 -11.36 -1.10
CA ILE A 107 -11.22 -10.00 -0.60
C ILE A 107 -12.63 -9.48 -0.81
N LEU A 108 -13.28 -9.15 0.31
CA LEU A 108 -14.65 -8.67 0.38
C LEU A 108 -14.71 -7.14 0.48
N ASP A 109 -13.73 -6.56 1.17
CA ASP A 109 -13.54 -5.13 1.28
C ASP A 109 -12.07 -4.83 1.61
N ALA A 110 -11.61 -3.61 1.35
CA ALA A 110 -10.28 -3.18 1.73
C ALA A 110 -10.20 -1.68 1.89
N PHE A 111 -9.35 -1.26 2.82
CA PHE A 111 -9.04 0.13 3.09
C PHE A 111 -7.54 0.36 3.00
N HIS A 112 -7.16 1.49 2.42
CA HIS A 112 -5.80 1.99 2.37
C HIS A 112 -5.77 3.37 3.00
N TYR A 113 -4.75 3.65 3.80
CA TYR A 113 -4.53 4.99 4.33
C TYR A 113 -3.06 5.26 4.62
N THR A 114 -2.67 6.50 4.38
CA THR A 114 -1.35 7.03 4.75
C THR A 114 -1.40 7.59 6.17
N LEU A 115 -0.39 7.27 6.96
CA LEU A 115 -0.09 7.92 8.24
C LEU A 115 1.01 8.96 7.98
N ASP A 116 0.64 10.23 8.04
CA ASP A 116 1.58 11.34 7.99
C ASP A 116 1.98 11.73 9.42
N TRP A 117 3.29 11.85 9.70
CA TRP A 117 3.88 12.16 11.02
C TRP A 117 3.90 13.67 11.32
N GLN A 118 3.05 14.45 10.67
CA GLN A 118 2.96 15.88 10.97
C GLN A 118 2.29 16.11 12.32
N ASP A 119 2.54 17.28 12.93
CA ASP A 119 1.88 17.76 14.16
C ASP A 119 0.34 17.70 14.07
N SER A 120 -0.17 17.61 12.84
CA SER A 120 -1.53 17.20 12.53
C SER A 120 -1.55 15.84 11.81
N PRO A 121 -2.20 14.81 12.39
CA PRO A 121 -2.50 13.60 11.64
C PRO A 121 -3.41 13.95 10.46
N SER A 122 -3.08 13.46 9.27
CA SER A 122 -3.99 13.43 8.11
C SER A 122 -4.13 11.99 7.61
N ILE A 123 -5.35 11.50 7.56
CA ILE A 123 -5.70 10.18 7.05
C ILE A 123 -6.34 10.35 5.68
N ARG A 124 -5.65 9.90 4.65
CA ARG A 124 -6.24 9.79 3.31
C ARG A 124 -6.80 8.39 3.14
N LEU A 125 -8.08 8.22 3.47
CA LEU A 125 -8.74 6.92 3.39
C LEU A 125 -9.20 6.62 1.97
N TYR A 126 -8.74 5.50 1.42
CA TYR A 126 -9.21 4.93 0.16
C TYR A 126 -9.88 3.58 0.42
N ARG A 127 -10.99 3.32 -0.26
CA ARG A 127 -11.72 2.04 -0.17
C ARG A 127 -11.73 1.33 -1.51
N MET A 128 -11.61 0.01 -1.47
CA MET A 128 -11.74 -0.86 -2.63
C MET A 128 -13.13 -0.73 -3.27
N THR A 129 -13.18 -0.65 -4.61
CA THR A 129 -14.47 -0.52 -5.34
C THR A 129 -14.91 -1.80 -6.06
N ILE A 130 -14.06 -2.83 -6.10
CA ILE A 130 -14.36 -4.11 -6.75
C ILE A 130 -14.23 -5.27 -5.76
N LYS A 131 -14.99 -6.34 -5.96
CA LYS A 131 -15.01 -7.51 -5.06
C LYS A 131 -14.55 -8.77 -5.78
N GLY A 132 -14.28 -9.84 -5.03
CA GLY A 132 -14.03 -11.18 -5.58
C GLY A 132 -12.59 -11.44 -6.02
N LYS A 133 -11.66 -10.51 -5.75
CA LYS A 133 -10.22 -10.75 -5.90
C LYS A 133 -9.75 -11.68 -4.79
N LYS A 134 -8.90 -12.66 -5.08
CA LYS A 134 -8.24 -13.48 -4.05
C LYS A 134 -6.94 -12.82 -3.61
N ILE A 135 -6.65 -12.88 -2.31
CA ILE A 135 -5.34 -12.47 -1.80
C ILE A 135 -4.27 -13.43 -2.35
N LYS A 136 -3.21 -12.89 -2.94
CA LYS A 136 -2.09 -13.66 -3.48
C LYS A 136 -0.82 -12.82 -3.45
N ALA A 137 0.33 -13.50 -3.39
CA ALA A 137 1.63 -12.86 -3.54
C ALA A 137 1.66 -12.08 -4.87
N GLY A 138 2.19 -10.86 -4.85
CA GLY A 138 2.27 -10.03 -6.04
C GLY A 138 0.93 -9.45 -6.49
N LEU A 139 -0.14 -9.54 -5.70
CA LEU A 139 -1.39 -8.82 -5.99
C LEU A 139 -1.08 -7.32 -6.00
N HIS A 140 -1.35 -6.68 -7.14
CA HIS A 140 -1.05 -5.27 -7.34
C HIS A 140 -2.15 -4.39 -6.73
N LEU A 141 -1.81 -3.29 -6.05
CA LEU A 141 -2.80 -2.41 -5.42
C LEU A 141 -3.77 -1.80 -6.45
N LYS A 142 -3.28 -1.51 -7.67
CA LYS A 142 -4.11 -1.09 -8.81
C LYS A 142 -5.24 -2.08 -9.13
N GLU A 143 -5.05 -3.38 -8.87
CA GLU A 143 -6.10 -4.39 -9.05
C GLU A 143 -7.25 -4.28 -8.05
N LEU A 144 -7.11 -3.51 -6.97
CA LEU A 144 -8.17 -3.26 -5.99
C LEU A 144 -9.05 -2.07 -6.39
N LYS A 145 -8.63 -1.25 -7.38
CA LYS A 145 -9.36 -0.06 -7.85
C LYS A 145 -9.88 0.80 -6.69
N MET A 146 -8.98 1.31 -5.85
CA MET A 146 -9.38 2.01 -4.63
C MET A 146 -9.71 3.49 -4.91
N LYS A 147 -10.72 4.02 -4.22
CA LYS A 147 -11.13 5.43 -4.30
C LYS A 147 -11.46 6.01 -2.92
N ASN A 148 -11.26 7.31 -2.73
CA ASN A 148 -11.72 8.02 -1.54
C ASN A 148 -13.13 8.62 -1.74
N SER A 149 -13.68 9.24 -0.70
CA SER A 149 -14.98 9.95 -0.71
C SER A 149 -15.09 11.01 -1.81
N LYS A 150 -13.96 11.63 -2.18
CA LYS A 150 -13.86 12.62 -3.28
C LYS A 150 -13.70 11.99 -4.66
N LYS A 151 -13.87 10.65 -4.79
CA LYS A 151 -13.71 9.86 -6.01
C LYS A 151 -12.30 9.87 -6.61
N GLN A 152 -11.30 10.35 -5.87
CA GLN A 152 -9.90 10.29 -6.28
C GLN A 152 -9.43 8.84 -6.25
N VAL A 153 -8.68 8.42 -7.27
CA VAL A 153 -8.16 7.06 -7.39
C VAL A 153 -6.85 6.97 -6.62
N LEU A 154 -6.66 5.88 -5.88
CA LEU A 154 -5.35 5.57 -5.31
C LEU A 154 -4.39 5.19 -6.44
N ASP A 155 -3.41 6.06 -6.71
CA ASP A 155 -2.35 5.79 -7.69
C ASP A 155 -1.06 5.38 -6.99
N VAL A 156 -1.02 4.11 -6.58
CA VAL A 156 0.15 3.50 -5.95
C VAL A 156 0.62 2.32 -6.80
N ASN A 157 1.87 2.41 -7.26
CA ASN A 157 2.52 1.33 -8.01
C ASN A 157 3.21 0.33 -7.08
N ALA A 158 2.40 -0.43 -6.35
CA ALA A 158 2.89 -1.37 -5.34
C ALA A 158 2.17 -2.72 -5.39
N VAL A 159 2.85 -3.74 -4.86
CA VAL A 159 2.34 -5.11 -4.71
C VAL A 159 2.34 -5.52 -3.24
N ILE A 160 1.48 -6.46 -2.87
CA ILE A 160 1.61 -7.13 -1.56
C ILE A 160 2.66 -8.24 -1.63
N ASP A 161 3.46 -8.36 -0.56
CA ASP A 161 4.48 -9.40 -0.40
C ASP A 161 3.84 -10.81 -0.38
N ASN A 162 4.68 -11.83 -0.39
CA ASN A 162 4.29 -13.22 -0.33
C ASN A 162 3.63 -13.57 1.01
N VAL A 163 2.31 -13.32 1.06
CA VAL A 163 1.37 -13.64 2.14
C VAL A 163 1.49 -15.10 2.62
N LEU A 164 2.09 -15.99 1.83
CA LEU A 164 2.25 -17.42 2.13
C LEU A 164 3.57 -17.78 2.83
N LYS A 165 4.59 -16.90 2.85
CA LYS A 165 5.88 -17.18 3.53
C LYS A 165 5.79 -17.12 5.06
N HIS A 166 4.80 -16.43 5.63
CA HIS A 166 4.63 -16.27 7.08
C HIS A 166 4.01 -17.47 7.80
N LYS A 167 3.83 -18.63 7.12
CA LYS A 167 3.34 -19.88 7.73
C LYS A 167 4.24 -20.49 8.82
N LYS A 168 5.39 -19.88 9.15
CA LYS A 168 6.40 -20.44 10.08
C LYS A 168 6.50 -19.76 11.46
N ARG A 169 5.70 -18.74 11.77
CA ARG A 169 5.74 -18.10 13.11
C ARG A 169 4.36 -17.59 13.53
N PHE A 170 3.49 -18.48 13.97
CA PHE A 170 2.43 -18.21 14.94
C PHE A 170 2.14 -19.52 15.68
#